data_AF-A0A7M1AYD7-F1
#
_entry.id   AF-A0A7M1AYD7-F1
#
_cell.length_a   1.000
_cell.length_b   1.000
_cell.length_c   1.000
_cell.angle_alpha   90.00
_cell.angle_beta   90.00
_cell.angle_gamma   90.00
#
_symmetry.space_group_name_H-M   'P 1'
#
loop_
_entity.id
_entity.type
_entity.pdbx_description
1 polymer ?
#
loop_
_entity_poly.entity_id
_entity_poly.type
_entity_poly.pdbx_seq_one_letter_code
_entity_poly.pdbx_strand_id
1 'polypeptide(L)' 'MDGGALFGKCVACHGQNGEKAALGKSQIIKGWSSAKVMEAFHGYKAGTYGGAMKGVMKSQIANFSEEELKALAEHISKL' A
#
# COMPACT_ATOMS: atom_id res chain seq x y z
N MET A 1 12.23 6.53 9.41
CA MET A 1 11.23 5.48 9.71
C MET A 1 11.54 4.26 8.89
N ASP A 2 11.40 3.06 9.44
CA ASP A 2 11.67 1.80 8.73
C ASP A 2 10.41 1.34 7.98
N GLY A 3 10.44 1.41 6.64
CA GLY A 3 9.33 0.98 5.79
C GLY A 3 9.00 -0.51 5.89
N GLY A 4 9.97 -1.36 6.24
CA GLY A 4 9.75 -2.80 6.44
C GLY A 4 8.94 -3.08 7.71
N ALA A 5 9.26 -2.39 8.81
CA ALA A 5 8.50 -2.48 10.05
C ALA A 5 7.03 -2.03 9.86
N LEU A 6 6.81 -0.98 9.06
CA LEU A 6 5.48 -0.51 8.70
C LEU A 6 4.74 -1.52 7.80
N PHE A 7 5.44 -2.15 6.85
CA PHE A 7 4.87 -3.10 5.90
C PHE A 7 4.35 -4.39 6.57
N GLY A 8 4.80 -4.71 7.78
CA GLY A 8 4.29 -5.85 8.56
C GLY A 8 2.76 -5.85 8.70
N LYS A 9 2.12 -4.67 8.72
CA LYS A 9 0.65 -4.52 8.76
C LYS A 9 -0.04 -4.88 7.43
N CYS A 10 0.70 -4.88 6.32
CA CYS A 10 0.20 -5.13 4.97
C CYS A 10 0.26 -6.62 4.58
N VAL A 11 1.19 -7.37 5.19
CA VAL A 11 1.52 -8.76 4.82
C VAL A 11 0.32 -9.71 4.86
N ALA A 12 -0.58 -9.53 5.84
CA ALA A 12 -1.75 -10.40 6.00
C ALA A 12 -2.63 -10.46 4.73
N CYS A 13 -2.68 -9.36 3.98
CA CYS A 13 -3.49 -9.25 2.77
C CYS A 13 -2.64 -9.31 1.49
N HIS A 14 -1.49 -8.63 1.47
CA HIS A 14 -0.67 -8.46 0.27
C HIS A 14 0.45 -9.51 0.10
N GLY A 15 0.67 -10.37 1.10
CA GLY A 15 1.79 -11.31 1.09
C GLY A 15 3.08 -10.70 1.63
N GLN A 16 4.08 -11.54 1.91
CA GLN A 16 5.33 -11.10 2.52
C GLN A 16 6.14 -10.17 1.62
N ASN A 17 5.96 -10.30 0.30
CA ASN A 17 6.67 -9.54 -0.73
C ASN A 17 5.69 -8.77 -1.64
N GLY A 18 4.46 -8.52 -1.18
CA GLY A 18 3.45 -7.84 -2.01
C GLY A 18 2.96 -8.65 -3.22
N GLU A 19 3.21 -9.97 -3.22
CA GLU A 19 2.97 -10.87 -4.34
C GLU A 19 1.51 -11.33 -4.49
N LYS A 20 0.66 -11.03 -3.50
CA LYS A 20 -0.75 -11.46 -3.50
C LYS A 20 -1.67 -10.35 -3.95
N ALA A 21 -2.67 -10.74 -4.75
CA ALA A 21 -3.87 -9.95 -4.92
C ALA A 21 -4.67 -9.96 -3.61
N ALA A 22 -4.53 -8.92 -2.78
CA ALA A 22 -5.26 -8.81 -1.52
C ALA A 22 -6.77 -9.03 -1.72
N LEU A 23 -7.32 -9.94 -0.92
CA LEU A 23 -8.72 -10.39 -0.93
C LEU A 23 -9.22 -10.86 -2.31
N GLY A 24 -8.32 -11.18 -3.25
CA GLY A 24 -8.66 -11.50 -4.64
C GLY A 24 -9.22 -10.32 -5.44
N LYS A 25 -9.05 -9.08 -4.96
CA LYS A 25 -9.64 -7.87 -5.57
C LYS A 25 -8.63 -6.77 -5.87
N SER A 26 -7.52 -6.69 -5.14
CA SER A 26 -6.49 -5.70 -5.41
C SER A 26 -5.54 -6.13 -6.53
N GLN A 27 -4.79 -5.17 -7.08
CA GLN A 27 -3.65 -5.46 -7.93
C GLN A 27 -2.48 -6.00 -7.10
N ILE A 28 -1.63 -6.84 -7.71
CA ILE A 28 -0.36 -7.26 -7.11
C ILE A 28 0.58 -6.05 -7.07
N ILE A 29 1.13 -5.75 -5.89
CA ILE A 29 1.95 -4.55 -5.64
C ILE A 29 3.46 -4.82 -5.77
N LYS A 30 3.88 -6.08 -5.81
CA LYS A 30 5.27 -6.48 -6.09
C LYS A 30 5.74 -5.86 -7.42
N GLY A 31 6.92 -5.26 -7.41
CA GLY A 31 7.52 -4.60 -8.58
C GLY A 31 6.93 -3.22 -8.93
N TRP A 32 6.03 -2.66 -8.11
CA TRP A 32 5.58 -1.27 -8.34
C TRP A 32 6.68 -0.27 -8.00
N SER A 33 6.81 0.80 -8.79
CA SER A 33 7.68 1.91 -8.42
C SER A 33 7.16 2.64 -7.19
N SER A 34 8.05 3.23 -6.40
CA SER A 34 7.66 4.00 -5.21
C SER A 34 6.71 5.16 -5.58
N ALA A 35 6.92 5.82 -6.72
CA ALA A 35 6.02 6.85 -7.23
C ALA A 35 4.59 6.33 -7.46
N LYS A 36 4.46 5.15 -8.10
CA LYS A 36 3.15 4.52 -8.32
C LYS A 36 2.45 4.16 -7.00
N VAL A 37 3.21 3.67 -6.03
CA VAL A 37 2.67 3.33 -4.70
C VAL A 37 2.20 4.59 -3.97
N MET A 38 2.95 5.68 -4.02
CA MET A 38 2.54 6.97 -3.44
C MET A 38 1.28 7.52 -4.09
N GLU A 39 1.21 7.50 -5.42
CA GLU A 39 0.03 7.93 -6.16
C GLU A 39 -1.21 7.11 -5.75
N ALA A 40 -1.06 5.79 -5.60
CA ALA A 40 -2.12 4.93 -5.11
C ALA A 40 -2.53 5.29 -3.68
N PHE A 41 -1.59 5.52 -2.75
CA PHE A 41 -1.89 5.93 -1.38
C PHE A 41 -2.67 7.24 -1.32
N HIS A 42 -2.24 8.26 -2.08
CA HIS A 42 -2.97 9.53 -2.19
C HIS A 42 -4.35 9.32 -2.79
N GLY A 43 -4.45 8.50 -3.84
CA GLY A 43 -5.72 8.15 -4.45
C GLY A 43 -6.67 7.41 -3.51
N TYR A 44 -6.16 6.55 -2.63
CA TYR A 44 -6.96 5.89 -1.58
C TYR A 44 -7.44 6.90 -0.53
N LYS A 45 -6.57 7.80 -0.05
CA LYS A 45 -6.94 8.85 0.91
C LYS A 45 -8.02 9.80 0.31
N ALA A 46 -7.83 10.22 -0.94
CA ALA A 46 -8.77 11.04 -1.70
C ALA A 46 -10.04 10.28 -2.13
N GLY A 47 -10.01 8.95 -2.13
CA GLY A 47 -11.10 8.11 -2.60
C GLY A 47 -11.26 8.08 -4.13
N THR A 48 -10.23 8.49 -4.88
CA THR A 48 -10.20 8.48 -6.35
C THR A 48 -9.62 7.18 -6.92
N TYR A 49 -8.98 6.35 -6.08
CA TYR A 49 -8.36 5.07 -6.48
C TYR A 49 -8.95 3.88 -5.70
N GLY A 50 -8.85 2.66 -6.25
CA GLY A 50 -9.15 1.42 -5.52
C GLY A 50 -10.51 0.75 -5.75
N GLY A 51 -11.36 1.32 -6.61
CA GLY A 51 -12.65 0.71 -7.01
C GLY A 51 -13.59 0.41 -5.84
N ALA A 52 -14.33 -0.70 -5.93
CA ALA A 52 -15.35 -1.09 -4.96
C ALA A 52 -14.82 -1.34 -3.53
N MET A 53 -13.56 -1.77 -3.38
CA MET A 53 -12.94 -2.04 -2.08
C MET A 53 -11.98 -0.93 -1.61
N LYS A 54 -12.03 0.25 -2.20
CA LYS A 54 -11.14 1.38 -1.82
C LYS A 54 -11.23 1.76 -0.34
N GLY A 55 -12.41 1.61 0.27
CA GLY A 55 -12.64 1.93 1.68
C GLY A 55 -11.79 1.08 2.63
N VAL A 56 -11.53 -0.18 2.28
CA VAL A 56 -10.68 -1.07 3.08
C VAL A 56 -9.27 -0.52 3.15
N MET A 57 -8.66 -0.24 1.99
CA MET A 57 -7.29 0.24 1.94
C MET A 57 -7.16 1.67 2.49
N LYS A 58 -8.16 2.54 2.26
CA LYS A 58 -8.22 3.87 2.88
C LYS A 58 -8.15 3.79 4.40
N SER A 59 -8.91 2.89 5.03
CA SER A 59 -8.87 2.71 6.49
C SER A 59 -7.53 2.19 6.98
N GLN A 60 -6.87 1.30 6.23
CA GLN A 60 -5.55 0.77 6.61
C GLN A 60 -4.47 1.86 6.64
N ILE A 61 -4.53 2.82 5.72
CA ILE A 61 -3.54 3.90 5.62
C ILE A 61 -3.98 5.23 6.25
N ALA A 62 -5.17 5.28 6.86
CA ALA A 62 -5.77 6.52 7.36
C ALA A 62 -4.90 7.21 8.42
N ASN A 63 -4.26 6.40 9.27
CA ASN A 63 -3.45 6.88 10.40
C ASN A 63 -1.96 7.04 10.08
N PHE A 64 -1.55 6.80 8.84
CA PHE A 64 -0.16 6.94 8.43
C PHE A 64 0.14 8.39 8.02
N SER A 65 1.25 8.93 8.52
CA SER A 65 1.78 10.22 8.08
C SER A 65 2.29 10.15 6.64
N GLU A 66 2.54 11.31 6.02
CA GLU A 66 3.11 11.37 4.67
C GLU A 66 4.51 10.73 4.61
N GLU A 67 5.31 10.94 5.65
CA GLU A 67 6.65 10.36 5.80
C GLU A 67 6.60 8.83 5.94
N GLU A 68 5.63 8.31 6.70
CA GLU A 68 5.43 6.86 6.84
C GLU A 68 4.95 6.22 5.53
N LEU A 69 4.05 6.90 4.80
CA LEU A 69 3.61 6.45 3.47
C LEU A 69 4.77 6.45 2.48
N LYS A 70 5.62 7.46 2.50
CA LYS A 70 6.82 7.51 1.66
C LYS A 70 7.78 6.37 1.99
N ALA A 71 8.04 6.12 3.27
CA ALA A 71 8.88 5.00 3.71
C ALA A 71 8.31 3.64 3.27
N LEU A 72 6.98 3.45 3.39
CA LEU A 72 6.29 2.28 2.88
C LEU A 72 6.43 2.13 1.36
N ALA A 73 6.22 3.21 0.61
CA ALA A 73 6.30 3.19 -0.85
C ALA A 73 7.71 2.86 -1.34
N GLU A 74 8.74 3.45 -0.72
CA GLU A 74 10.13 3.11 -0.98
C GLU A 74 10.44 1.64 -0.67
N HIS A 75 9.92 1.09 0.43
CA HIS A 75 10.08 -0.31 0.77
C HIS A 75 9.39 -1.24 -0.24
N ILE A 76 8.11 -0.97 -0.57
CA ILE A 76 7.33 -1.77 -1.53
C ILE A 76 8.02 -1.82 -2.89
N SER A 77 8.67 -0.73 -3.31
CA SER A 77 9.39 -0.69 -4.58
C SER A 77 10.63 -1.58 -4.68
N LYS A 78 11.07 -2.15 -3.56
CA LYS A 78 12.22 -3.05 -3.45
C LYS A 78 11.81 -4.51 -3.21
N LEU A 79 10.51 -4.80 -3.17
CA LEU A 79 9.94 -6.15 -2.98
C LEU A 79 9.85 -6.97 -4.28
#